data_AF-A0A933L9H6-F1
#
_entry.id   AF-A0A933L9H6-F1
#
_cell.length_a   1.000
_cell.length_b   1.000
_cell.length_c   1.000
_cell.angle_alpha   90.00
_cell.angle_beta   90.00
_cell.angle_gamma   90.00
#
_symmetry.space_group_name_H-M   'P 1'
#
loop_
_entity.id
_entity.type
_entity.pdbx_description
1 polymer ?
#
loop_
_entity_poly.entity_id
_entity_poly.type
_entity_poly.pdbx_seq_one_letter_code
_entity_poly.pdbx_strand_id
1 'polypeptide(L)'
;MKCISKYIILLVCLSCLNCGNPRQVYKPSSVAEAEDLIDKGENEKAILILEKYMQEEPKNKEVKILLASAYLGYAGLSIYSYFESFHDLLFERPLSETLFGDKSSQDLASVSINMPGLNDDLAPIEVMLLKLSQFFLIASNQLSFFNRFNTVMPAYWQFVDRALKLIDSTEKTNDIVLYKILIWIIYIKSYLKYNIVGDKSVGSRQWICNLDVERFYLDIKWILRSVLIIVKDVKIIKTEGSAALNDLEIGLSDIEHIMNEFSDQKNGVRLSLKGLEYQLKCTPEL
;
A
#
# COMPACT_ATOMS: atom_id res chain seq x y z
N MET A 1 10.57 -81.92 36.16
CA MET A 1 10.27 -80.52 35.80
C MET A 1 8.76 -80.37 35.93
N LYS A 2 8.21 -79.94 37.07
CA LYS A 2 8.00 -78.55 37.54
C LYS A 2 7.42 -77.66 36.42
N CYS A 3 6.35 -76.88 36.56
CA CYS A 3 5.22 -76.77 37.49
C CYS A 3 4.43 -75.52 37.00
N ILE A 4 3.09 -75.47 37.19
CA ILE A 4 2.25 -74.26 37.37
C ILE A 4 1.96 -73.47 36.07
N SER A 5 0.74 -73.29 35.53
CA SER A 5 -0.64 -73.25 36.06
C SER A 5 -0.83 -72.36 37.29
N LYS A 6 -0.94 -71.05 37.08
CA LYS A 6 -1.67 -70.04 37.89
C LYS A 6 -1.60 -68.69 37.16
N TYR A 7 -2.63 -67.85 37.31
CA TYR A 7 -2.79 -66.50 36.76
C TYR A 7 -3.50 -66.36 35.40
N ILE A 8 -4.64 -67.05 35.25
CA ILE A 8 -5.87 -66.37 34.84
C ILE A 8 -6.57 -65.98 36.15
N ILE A 9 -7.18 -64.79 36.21
CA ILE A 9 -7.89 -64.18 37.37
C ILE A 9 -6.97 -63.40 38.34
N LEU A 10 -6.53 -62.18 37.95
CA LEU A 10 -6.50 -60.99 38.82
C LEU A 10 -5.88 -59.77 38.09
N LEU A 11 -6.61 -59.13 37.15
CA LEU A 11 -6.37 -57.71 36.79
C LEU A 11 -7.49 -57.15 35.88
N VAL A 12 -8.74 -57.41 36.29
CA VAL A 12 -9.97 -56.83 35.70
C VAL A 12 -10.56 -55.71 36.60
N CYS A 13 -9.89 -55.29 37.68
CA CYS A 13 -10.53 -54.38 38.66
C CYS A 13 -9.68 -53.19 39.18
N LEU A 14 -8.62 -52.74 38.52
CA LEU A 14 -7.90 -51.52 38.96
C LEU A 14 -7.41 -50.67 37.79
N SER A 15 -8.32 -49.90 37.20
CA SER A 15 -8.11 -48.49 36.79
C SER A 15 -9.30 -47.90 36.01
N CYS A 16 -10.53 -48.29 36.34
CA CYS A 16 -11.75 -47.49 36.07
C CYS A 16 -11.87 -46.26 37.02
N LEU A 17 -10.74 -45.64 37.37
CA LEU A 17 -10.66 -44.45 38.23
C LEU A 17 -9.77 -43.37 37.62
N ASN A 18 -9.63 -43.35 36.29
CA ASN A 18 -9.29 -42.10 35.64
C ASN A 18 -10.59 -41.32 35.52
N CYS A 19 -10.87 -40.48 36.53
CA CYS A 19 -11.78 -39.36 36.40
C CYS A 19 -11.36 -38.65 35.11
N GLY A 20 -12.10 -38.93 34.04
CA GLY A 20 -12.06 -38.15 32.82
C GLY A 20 -12.48 -36.75 33.25
N ASN A 21 -11.50 -35.94 33.62
CA ASN A 21 -11.56 -34.51 33.42
C ASN A 21 -12.13 -34.40 32.01
N PRO A 22 -13.36 -33.88 31.80
CA PRO A 22 -13.91 -33.79 30.47
C PRO A 22 -12.80 -33.12 29.69
N ARG A 23 -12.21 -33.86 28.72
CA ARG A 23 -11.27 -33.27 27.78
C ARG A 23 -12.04 -32.06 27.30
N GLN A 24 -11.66 -30.87 27.76
CA GLN A 24 -12.20 -29.64 27.23
C GLN A 24 -11.98 -29.85 25.75
N VAL A 25 -13.08 -30.09 25.03
CA VAL A 25 -13.06 -30.16 23.58
C VAL A 25 -12.41 -28.85 23.25
N TYR A 26 -11.15 -28.92 22.81
CA TYR A 26 -10.35 -27.76 22.47
C TYR A 26 -11.11 -27.14 21.32
N LYS A 27 -12.01 -26.23 21.67
CA LYS A 27 -12.67 -25.36 20.73
C LYS A 27 -11.54 -24.38 20.44
N PRO A 28 -10.87 -24.49 19.28
CA PRO A 28 -9.80 -23.55 18.96
C PRO A 28 -10.34 -22.15 19.25
N SER A 29 -9.50 -21.28 19.80
CA SER A 29 -9.86 -19.87 19.81
C SER A 29 -10.22 -19.54 18.36
N SER A 30 -11.35 -18.89 18.18
CA SER A 30 -11.79 -18.38 16.88
C SER A 30 -10.70 -17.61 16.11
N VAL A 31 -9.75 -17.03 16.83
CA VAL A 31 -8.59 -16.32 16.27
C VAL A 31 -7.67 -17.30 15.57
N ALA A 32 -7.33 -18.43 16.20
CA ALA A 32 -6.54 -19.50 15.57
C ALA A 32 -7.28 -20.13 14.36
N GLU A 33 -8.61 -20.24 14.44
CA GLU A 33 -9.42 -20.65 13.28
C GLU A 33 -9.34 -19.61 12.14
N ALA A 34 -9.41 -18.32 12.45
CA ALA A 34 -9.28 -17.27 11.45
C ALA A 34 -7.87 -17.20 10.83
N GLU A 35 -6.81 -17.44 11.61
CA GLU A 35 -5.44 -17.56 11.10
C GLU A 35 -5.31 -18.70 10.09
N ASP A 36 -5.77 -19.90 10.44
CA ASP A 36 -5.77 -21.05 9.54
C ASP A 36 -6.57 -20.79 8.24
N LEU A 37 -7.66 -20.03 8.32
CA LEU A 37 -8.43 -19.60 7.15
C LEU A 37 -7.65 -18.59 6.28
N ILE A 38 -6.91 -17.65 6.88
CA ILE A 38 -6.04 -16.71 6.13
C ILE A 38 -4.95 -17.49 5.39
N ASP A 39 -4.30 -18.45 6.07
CA ASP A 39 -3.24 -19.29 5.48
C ASP A 39 -3.74 -20.15 4.32
N LYS A 40 -5.00 -20.59 4.39
CA LYS A 40 -5.71 -21.30 3.30
C LYS A 40 -6.22 -20.39 2.18
N GLY A 41 -6.08 -19.08 2.32
CA GLY A 41 -6.62 -18.08 1.38
C GLY A 41 -8.13 -17.88 1.47
N GLU A 42 -8.80 -18.44 2.48
CA GLU A 42 -10.24 -18.29 2.76
C GLU A 42 -10.54 -16.97 3.50
N ASN A 43 -9.94 -15.87 3.02
CA ASN A 43 -9.94 -14.56 3.66
C ASN A 43 -11.34 -14.02 3.98
N GLU A 44 -12.35 -14.30 3.15
CA GLU A 44 -13.73 -13.87 3.39
C GLU A 44 -14.31 -14.46 4.68
N LYS A 45 -14.05 -15.76 4.94
CA LYS A 45 -14.51 -16.41 6.17
C LYS A 45 -13.74 -15.90 7.38
N ALA A 46 -12.43 -15.70 7.23
CA ALA A 46 -11.60 -15.12 8.28
C ALA A 46 -12.10 -13.71 8.68
N ILE A 47 -12.45 -12.87 7.71
CA ILE A 47 -13.04 -11.53 7.95
C ILE A 47 -14.30 -11.64 8.80
N LEU A 48 -15.24 -12.53 8.46
CA LEU A 48 -16.49 -12.69 9.21
C LEU A 48 -16.25 -13.07 10.68
N ILE A 49 -15.28 -13.96 10.94
CA ILE A 49 -14.91 -14.34 12.30
C ILE A 49 -14.25 -13.16 13.02
N LEU A 50 -13.25 -12.53 12.40
CA LEU A 50 -12.45 -11.48 13.02
C LEU A 50 -13.24 -10.18 13.25
N GLU A 51 -14.19 -9.82 12.38
CA GLU A 51 -15.08 -8.67 12.59
C GLU A 51 -15.96 -8.86 13.84
N LYS A 52 -16.46 -10.09 14.06
CA LYS A 52 -17.21 -10.40 15.29
C LYS A 52 -16.33 -10.23 16.53
N TYR A 53 -15.11 -10.74 16.50
CA TYR A 53 -14.15 -10.57 17.59
C TYR A 53 -13.76 -9.11 17.82
N MET A 54 -13.64 -8.33 16.75
CA MET A 54 -13.32 -6.91 16.81
C MET A 54 -14.44 -6.09 17.48
N GLN A 55 -15.69 -6.54 17.38
CA GLN A 55 -16.81 -5.93 18.12
C GLN A 55 -16.76 -6.24 19.62
N GLU A 56 -16.36 -7.47 19.98
CA GLU A 56 -16.25 -7.93 21.37
C GLU A 56 -15.01 -7.33 22.07
N GLU A 57 -13.89 -7.25 21.36
CA GLU A 57 -12.59 -6.79 21.88
C GLU A 57 -11.91 -5.73 20.98
N PRO A 58 -12.45 -4.51 20.87
CA PRO A 58 -11.97 -3.48 19.92
C PRO A 58 -10.55 -2.94 20.21
N LYS A 59 -9.95 -3.33 21.34
CA LYS A 59 -8.58 -2.94 21.71
C LYS A 59 -7.56 -4.06 21.48
N ASN A 60 -8.01 -5.25 21.08
CA ASN A 60 -7.14 -6.39 20.85
C ASN A 60 -6.28 -6.14 19.59
N LYS A 61 -4.98 -6.01 19.76
CA LYS A 61 -4.03 -5.64 18.69
C LYS A 61 -3.86 -6.77 17.68
N GLU A 62 -3.82 -8.01 18.17
CA GLU A 62 -3.66 -9.21 17.33
C GLU A 62 -4.85 -9.35 16.37
N VAL A 63 -6.08 -9.22 16.89
CA VAL A 63 -7.29 -9.25 16.07
C VAL A 63 -7.29 -8.13 15.02
N LYS A 64 -6.84 -6.92 15.35
CA LYS A 64 -6.74 -5.81 14.39
C LYS A 64 -5.76 -6.12 13.26
N ILE A 65 -4.59 -6.66 13.59
CA ILE A 65 -3.56 -7.01 12.61
C ILE A 65 -4.03 -8.16 11.72
N LEU A 66 -4.60 -9.22 12.30
CA LEU A 66 -5.15 -10.34 11.54
C LEU A 66 -6.31 -9.91 10.63
N LEU A 67 -7.20 -9.05 11.11
CA LEU A 67 -8.31 -8.54 10.31
C LEU A 67 -7.80 -7.65 9.15
N ALA A 68 -6.77 -6.83 9.40
CA ALA A 68 -6.11 -6.08 8.33
C ALA A 68 -5.47 -7.01 7.29
N SER A 69 -4.76 -8.06 7.74
CA SER A 69 -4.20 -9.09 6.86
C SER A 69 -5.27 -9.79 6.04
N ALA A 70 -6.40 -10.18 6.64
CA ALA A 70 -7.51 -10.82 5.94
C ALA A 70 -8.15 -9.89 4.89
N TYR A 71 -8.34 -8.61 5.19
CA TYR A 71 -8.81 -7.62 4.20
C TYR A 71 -7.85 -7.48 3.02
N LEU A 72 -6.55 -7.46 3.27
CA LEU A 72 -5.53 -7.36 2.21
C LEU A 72 -5.47 -8.65 1.40
N GLY A 73 -5.57 -9.82 2.03
CA GLY A 73 -5.68 -11.12 1.38
C GLY A 73 -6.91 -11.20 0.47
N TYR A 74 -8.07 -10.73 0.95
CA TYR A 74 -9.30 -10.61 0.15
C TYR A 74 -9.13 -9.66 -1.05
N ALA A 75 -8.32 -8.60 -0.90
CA ALA A 75 -7.95 -7.69 -1.97
C ALA A 75 -6.87 -8.26 -2.94
N GLY A 76 -6.45 -9.52 -2.77
CA GLY A 76 -5.46 -10.19 -3.61
C GLY A 76 -4.01 -9.92 -3.22
N LEU A 77 -3.75 -9.44 -2.01
CA LEU A 77 -2.42 -9.17 -1.49
C LEU A 77 -1.98 -10.19 -0.45
N SER A 78 -0.87 -10.87 -0.71
CA SER A 78 -0.18 -11.70 0.26
C SER A 78 0.95 -10.90 0.92
N ILE A 79 0.62 -10.09 1.93
CA ILE A 79 1.62 -9.18 2.53
C ILE A 79 2.76 -9.95 3.21
N TYR A 80 2.49 -11.09 3.84
CA TYR A 80 3.53 -11.90 4.47
C TYR A 80 4.63 -12.32 3.49
N SER A 81 4.26 -12.70 2.26
CA SER A 81 5.26 -13.03 1.24
C SER A 81 6.11 -11.83 0.78
N TYR A 82 5.63 -10.61 1.01
CA TYR A 82 6.33 -9.39 0.66
C TYR A 82 7.15 -8.83 1.83
N PHE A 83 6.79 -9.15 3.07
CA PHE A 83 7.34 -8.53 4.26
C PHE A 83 8.84 -8.79 4.41
N GLU A 84 9.30 -10.03 4.21
CA GLU A 84 10.73 -10.37 4.27
C GLU A 84 11.52 -9.62 3.18
N SER A 85 11.06 -9.68 1.93
CA SER A 85 11.68 -8.94 0.82
C SER A 85 11.69 -7.42 1.02
N PHE A 86 10.68 -6.89 1.70
CA PHE A 86 10.54 -5.48 2.00
C PHE A 86 11.49 -5.05 3.13
N HIS A 87 11.58 -5.88 4.16
CA HIS A 87 12.46 -5.69 5.30
C HIS A 87 13.93 -5.63 4.84
N ASP A 88 14.40 -6.65 4.12
CA ASP A 88 15.79 -6.71 3.64
C ASP A 88 16.15 -5.47 2.83
N LEU A 89 15.23 -5.04 1.97
CA LEU A 89 15.44 -3.89 1.10
C LEU A 89 15.47 -2.55 1.84
N LEU A 90 14.67 -2.39 2.90
CA LEU A 90 14.70 -1.16 3.69
C LEU A 90 15.88 -1.08 4.65
N PHE A 91 16.36 -2.21 5.18
CA PHE A 91 17.36 -2.22 6.23
C PHE A 91 18.77 -2.60 5.76
N GLU A 92 18.93 -3.43 4.73
CA GLU A 92 20.25 -3.87 4.27
C GLU A 92 20.89 -2.93 3.25
N ARG A 93 20.11 -2.02 2.64
CA ARG A 93 20.60 -1.09 1.61
C ARG A 93 20.39 0.38 2.02
N PRO A 94 21.25 1.30 1.55
CA PRO A 94 21.00 2.73 1.63
C PRO A 94 19.66 3.06 0.98
N LEU A 95 18.85 3.90 1.62
CA LEU A 95 17.55 4.34 1.07
C LEU A 95 17.68 4.90 -0.34
N SER A 96 18.80 5.55 -0.64
CA SER A 96 19.11 6.08 -1.96
C SER A 96 19.19 4.99 -3.03
N GLU A 97 19.85 3.87 -2.73
CA GLU A 97 19.99 2.73 -3.66
C GLU A 97 18.67 1.95 -3.76
N THR A 98 17.93 1.86 -2.66
CA THR A 98 16.66 1.16 -2.60
C THR A 98 15.53 1.88 -3.34
N LEU A 99 15.37 3.19 -3.11
CA LEU A 99 14.28 3.98 -3.68
C LEU A 99 14.58 4.43 -5.09
N PHE A 100 15.86 4.66 -5.42
CA PHE A 100 16.24 5.23 -6.70
C PHE A 100 17.06 4.24 -7.57
N GLY A 101 17.65 3.18 -7.03
CA GLY A 101 18.50 2.26 -7.79
C GLY A 101 19.94 2.75 -7.99
N ASP A 102 20.83 1.84 -8.39
CA ASP A 102 22.25 2.15 -8.62
C ASP A 102 22.43 3.12 -9.81
N LYS A 103 22.66 4.41 -9.51
CA LYS A 103 23.08 5.51 -10.41
C LYS A 103 22.20 5.84 -11.63
N SER A 104 21.36 4.93 -12.14
CA SER A 104 20.47 5.16 -13.29
C SER A 104 19.31 6.13 -13.01
N SER A 105 19.14 6.53 -11.75
CA SER A 105 18.15 7.50 -11.29
C SER A 105 18.72 8.89 -11.03
N GLN A 106 20.04 9.06 -11.03
CA GLN A 106 20.58 10.40 -11.27
C GLN A 106 20.25 10.85 -12.70
N ASP A 107 20.16 9.89 -13.64
CA ASP A 107 19.57 10.12 -14.96
C ASP A 107 18.06 10.43 -14.93
N LEU A 108 17.36 10.15 -13.82
CA LEU A 108 15.96 10.56 -13.62
C LEU A 108 15.83 12.03 -13.25
N ALA A 109 16.74 12.52 -12.39
CA ALA A 109 16.86 13.95 -12.09
C ALA A 109 17.40 14.74 -13.30
N SER A 110 18.20 14.09 -14.14
CA SER A 110 18.62 14.59 -15.45
C SER A 110 17.86 13.95 -16.60
N VAL A 111 16.58 13.53 -16.42
CA VAL A 111 15.68 13.39 -17.58
C VAL A 111 15.47 14.80 -18.08
N SER A 112 16.46 15.29 -18.84
CA SER A 112 16.23 16.10 -20.00
C SER A 112 15.20 15.32 -20.79
N ILE A 113 13.94 15.67 -20.59
CA ILE A 113 12.86 15.17 -21.41
C ILE A 113 13.10 15.81 -22.76
N ASN A 114 14.02 15.21 -23.52
CA ASN A 114 14.18 15.40 -24.94
C ASN A 114 12.93 14.78 -25.56
N MET A 115 11.80 15.46 -25.39
CA MET A 115 10.58 15.14 -26.11
C MET A 115 10.84 15.57 -27.56
N PRO A 116 11.03 14.63 -28.49
CA PRO A 116 11.26 14.99 -29.88
C PRO A 116 10.00 15.71 -30.39
N GLY A 117 10.16 16.96 -30.85
CA GLY A 117 9.04 17.75 -31.37
C GLY A 117 8.30 18.61 -30.35
N LEU A 118 8.91 18.89 -29.17
CA LEU A 118 8.45 19.96 -28.30
C LEU A 118 8.76 21.32 -28.97
N ASN A 119 7.92 21.71 -29.95
CA ASN A 119 7.99 23.05 -30.55
C ASN A 119 7.77 24.10 -29.44
N ASP A 120 8.36 25.29 -29.60
CA ASP A 120 8.29 26.45 -28.68
C ASP A 120 6.86 26.96 -28.35
N ASP A 121 5.81 26.27 -28.80
CA ASP A 121 4.41 26.67 -28.75
C ASP A 121 3.62 26.13 -27.55
N LEU A 122 4.21 25.26 -26.71
CA LEU A 122 3.50 24.73 -25.54
C LEU A 122 3.45 25.76 -24.40
N ALA A 123 2.28 25.89 -23.77
CA ALA A 123 2.15 26.68 -22.56
C ALA A 123 2.99 26.06 -21.42
N PRO A 124 3.54 26.85 -20.49
CA PRO A 124 4.34 26.33 -19.37
C PRO A 124 3.64 25.23 -18.55
N ILE A 125 2.31 25.32 -18.43
CA ILE A 125 1.50 24.32 -17.73
C ILE A 125 1.41 22.98 -18.47
N GLU A 126 1.40 22.98 -19.80
CA GLU A 126 1.43 21.73 -20.61
C GLU A 126 2.73 21.00 -20.41
N VAL A 127 3.84 21.74 -20.46
CA VAL A 127 5.17 21.18 -20.21
C VAL A 127 5.23 20.57 -18.82
N MET A 128 4.70 21.26 -17.81
CA MET A 128 4.64 20.74 -16.45
C MET A 128 3.81 19.45 -16.35
N LEU A 129 2.60 19.42 -16.92
CA LEU A 129 1.72 18.25 -16.91
C LEU A 129 2.35 17.06 -17.63
N LEU A 130 3.02 17.28 -18.77
CA LEU A 130 3.74 16.24 -19.49
C LEU A 130 4.89 15.68 -18.65
N LYS A 131 5.73 16.54 -18.09
CA LYS A 131 6.85 16.11 -17.23
C LYS A 131 6.35 15.28 -16.05
N LEU A 132 5.26 15.73 -15.42
CA LEU A 132 4.67 15.05 -14.29
C LEU A 132 4.06 13.68 -14.68
N SER A 133 3.39 13.61 -15.81
CA SER A 133 2.84 12.34 -16.33
C SER A 133 3.92 11.31 -16.68
N GLN A 134 5.03 11.77 -17.28
CA GLN A 134 6.19 10.93 -17.57
C GLN A 134 6.87 10.48 -16.28
N PHE A 135 6.99 11.36 -15.29
CA PHE A 135 7.47 10.98 -13.97
C PHE A 135 6.62 9.85 -13.38
N PHE A 136 5.30 9.91 -13.46
CA PHE A 136 4.44 8.81 -12.98
C PHE A 136 4.58 7.54 -13.79
N LEU A 137 4.72 7.64 -15.11
CA LEU A 137 4.95 6.48 -15.97
C LEU A 137 6.26 5.79 -15.58
N ILE A 138 7.32 6.57 -15.35
CA ILE A 138 8.62 6.05 -14.94
C ILE A 138 8.54 5.49 -13.52
N ALA A 139 7.95 6.20 -12.56
CA ALA A 139 7.77 5.71 -11.20
C ALA A 139 6.95 4.41 -11.16
N SER A 140 5.91 4.30 -12.00
CA SER A 140 5.08 3.10 -12.09
C SER A 140 5.81 1.91 -12.73
N ASN A 141 6.71 2.15 -13.69
CA ASN A 141 7.32 1.08 -14.50
C ASN A 141 8.75 0.72 -14.08
N GLN A 142 9.56 1.71 -13.65
CA GLN A 142 11.00 1.56 -13.44
C GLN A 142 11.41 1.36 -11.99
N LEU A 143 10.52 1.58 -11.03
CA LEU A 143 10.77 1.13 -9.67
C LEU A 143 10.62 -0.39 -9.68
N SER A 144 11.69 -1.06 -10.10
CA SER A 144 11.83 -2.52 -10.25
C SER A 144 11.41 -3.25 -8.98
N PHE A 145 11.59 -2.58 -7.85
CA PHE A 145 11.04 -2.95 -6.56
C PHE A 145 9.51 -3.02 -6.55
N PHE A 146 8.82 -1.96 -6.97
CA PHE A 146 7.36 -1.94 -6.99
C PHE A 146 6.79 -3.00 -7.90
N ASN A 147 7.46 -3.36 -9.00
CA ASN A 147 7.01 -4.41 -9.91
C ASN A 147 6.83 -5.78 -9.22
N ARG A 148 7.48 -6.01 -8.08
CA ARG A 148 7.33 -7.25 -7.29
C ARG A 148 5.98 -7.37 -6.58
N PHE A 149 5.31 -6.26 -6.32
CA PHE A 149 4.03 -6.27 -5.61
C PHE A 149 2.85 -6.32 -6.57
N ASN A 150 1.87 -7.17 -6.29
CA ASN A 150 0.62 -7.17 -7.03
C ASN A 150 -0.12 -5.83 -6.87
N THR A 151 -0.82 -5.41 -7.92
CA THR A 151 -1.70 -4.23 -7.86
C THR A 151 -3.11 -4.64 -7.46
N VAL A 152 -3.74 -3.87 -6.58
CA VAL A 152 -5.12 -4.07 -6.13
C VAL A 152 -6.09 -3.43 -7.11
N MET A 153 -7.09 -4.19 -7.58
CA MET A 153 -8.13 -3.64 -8.44
C MET A 153 -8.98 -2.61 -7.70
N PRO A 154 -9.51 -1.57 -8.38
CA PRO A 154 -10.30 -0.51 -7.74
C PRO A 154 -11.50 -1.01 -6.90
N ALA A 155 -12.14 -2.10 -7.34
CA ALA A 155 -13.25 -2.71 -6.62
C ALA A 155 -12.91 -3.15 -5.18
N TYR A 156 -11.63 -3.36 -4.88
CA TYR A 156 -11.15 -3.82 -3.58
C TYR A 156 -10.45 -2.74 -2.74
N TRP A 157 -10.34 -1.50 -3.21
CA TRP A 157 -9.63 -0.43 -2.48
C TRP A 157 -10.24 -0.14 -1.09
N GLN A 158 -11.55 -0.29 -0.93
CA GLN A 158 -12.20 -0.13 0.37
C GLN A 158 -11.65 -1.09 1.44
N PHE A 159 -11.16 -2.27 1.05
CA PHE A 159 -10.56 -3.22 1.99
C PHE A 159 -9.15 -2.80 2.39
N VAL A 160 -8.40 -2.20 1.46
CA VAL A 160 -7.10 -1.55 1.75
C VAL A 160 -7.29 -0.39 2.73
N ASP A 161 -8.31 0.46 2.50
CA ASP A 161 -8.64 1.57 3.42
C ASP A 161 -9.00 1.07 4.83
N ARG A 162 -9.80 0.00 4.92
CA ARG A 162 -10.17 -0.61 6.20
C ARG A 162 -8.95 -1.20 6.92
N ALA A 163 -8.07 -1.89 6.19
CA ALA A 163 -6.82 -2.41 6.73
C ALA A 163 -5.94 -1.28 7.28
N LEU A 164 -5.73 -0.20 6.51
CA LEU A 164 -4.96 0.96 6.95
C LEU A 164 -5.55 1.60 8.21
N LYS A 165 -6.87 1.75 8.30
CA LYS A 165 -7.55 2.28 9.50
C LYS A 165 -7.32 1.41 10.74
N LEU A 166 -7.36 0.08 10.58
CA LEU A 166 -7.08 -0.86 11.68
C LEU A 166 -5.64 -0.71 12.15
N ILE A 167 -4.69 -0.68 11.21
CA ILE A 167 -3.27 -0.53 11.49
C ILE A 167 -2.96 0.81 12.16
N ASP A 168 -3.51 1.93 11.66
CA ASP A 168 -3.35 3.26 12.26
C ASP A 168 -3.90 3.35 13.69
N SER A 169 -4.90 2.53 14.02
CA SER A 169 -5.48 2.46 15.37
C SER A 169 -4.72 1.52 16.33
N THR A 170 -3.67 0.87 15.85
CA THR A 170 -2.85 -0.07 16.63
C THR A 170 -1.66 0.66 17.25
N GLU A 171 -1.11 0.14 18.35
CA GLU A 171 0.12 0.70 18.92
C GLU A 171 1.25 0.68 17.89
N LYS A 172 2.02 1.77 17.82
CA LYS A 172 3.11 1.90 16.86
C LYS A 172 4.34 1.13 17.34
N THR A 173 4.54 -0.06 16.80
CA THR A 173 5.83 -0.76 16.82
C THR A 173 6.51 -0.62 15.46
N ASN A 174 7.82 -0.85 15.39
CA ASN A 174 8.56 -0.75 14.13
C ASN A 174 7.97 -1.68 13.06
N ASP A 175 7.60 -2.92 13.41
CA ASP A 175 7.02 -3.88 12.48
C ASP A 175 5.66 -3.44 11.95
N ILE A 176 4.81 -2.86 12.80
CA ILE A 176 3.49 -2.35 12.41
C ILE A 176 3.64 -1.13 11.49
N VAL A 177 4.61 -0.26 11.78
CA VAL A 177 4.92 0.89 10.92
C VAL A 177 5.47 0.42 9.57
N LEU A 178 6.35 -0.58 9.56
CA LEU A 178 6.88 -1.21 8.35
C LEU A 178 5.76 -1.83 7.50
N TYR A 179 4.88 -2.59 8.14
CA TYR A 179 3.70 -3.19 7.53
C TYR A 179 2.79 -2.13 6.91
N LYS A 180 2.54 -1.02 7.63
CA LYS A 180 1.78 0.12 7.12
C LYS A 180 2.42 0.76 5.89
N ILE A 181 3.73 0.99 5.90
CA ILE A 181 4.45 1.58 4.75
C ILE A 181 4.27 0.69 3.51
N LEU A 182 4.42 -0.63 3.68
CA LEU A 182 4.24 -1.59 2.58
C LEU A 182 2.82 -1.51 1.99
N ILE A 183 1.79 -1.43 2.83
CA ILE A 183 0.41 -1.26 2.35
C ILE A 183 0.26 0.04 1.54
N TRP A 184 0.77 1.17 2.05
CA TRP A 184 0.71 2.44 1.35
C TRP A 184 1.42 2.41 0.00
N ILE A 185 2.60 1.80 -0.07
CA ILE A 185 3.35 1.61 -1.32
C ILE A 185 2.51 0.85 -2.35
N ILE A 186 1.91 -0.26 -1.96
CA ILE A 186 1.06 -1.07 -2.84
C ILE A 186 -0.17 -0.27 -3.27
N TYR A 187 -0.75 0.50 -2.35
CA TYR A 187 -1.93 1.32 -2.63
C TYR A 187 -1.62 2.42 -3.64
N ILE A 188 -0.55 3.20 -3.43
CA ILE A 188 -0.11 4.23 -4.37
C ILE A 188 0.20 3.61 -5.73
N LYS A 189 0.92 2.48 -5.77
CA LYS A 189 1.21 1.78 -7.02
C LYS A 189 -0.08 1.41 -7.77
N SER A 190 -1.04 0.84 -7.05
CA SER A 190 -2.33 0.43 -7.62
C SER A 190 -3.11 1.64 -8.12
N TYR A 191 -3.13 2.72 -7.34
CA TYR A 191 -3.79 3.96 -7.70
C TYR A 191 -3.19 4.60 -8.94
N LEU A 192 -1.85 4.71 -9.01
CA LEU A 192 -1.14 5.20 -10.19
C LEU A 192 -1.51 4.38 -11.43
N LYS A 193 -1.49 3.05 -11.33
CA LYS A 193 -1.83 2.16 -12.45
C LYS A 193 -3.26 2.36 -12.96
N TYR A 194 -4.25 2.54 -12.09
CA TYR A 194 -5.66 2.57 -12.51
C TYR A 194 -6.24 3.97 -12.75
N ASN A 195 -5.73 5.01 -12.08
CA ASN A 195 -6.25 6.38 -12.22
C ASN A 195 -5.39 7.29 -13.08
N ILE A 196 -4.06 7.07 -13.10
CA ILE A 196 -3.15 7.95 -13.85
C ILE A 196 -2.63 7.24 -15.08
N VAL A 197 -1.84 6.19 -14.91
CA VAL A 197 -1.08 5.48 -15.96
C VAL A 197 -1.95 4.52 -16.78
N GLY A 198 -3.16 4.21 -16.31
CA GLY A 198 -4.06 3.25 -16.96
C GLY A 198 -4.57 3.73 -18.33
N ASP A 199 -4.53 5.04 -18.57
CA ASP A 199 -4.84 5.62 -19.87
C ASP A 199 -3.66 5.44 -20.83
N LYS A 200 -3.90 4.79 -21.97
CA LYS A 200 -2.88 4.51 -23.00
C LYS A 200 -2.25 5.77 -23.59
N SER A 201 -2.93 6.91 -23.48
CA SER A 201 -2.47 8.19 -23.99
C SER A 201 -1.55 8.93 -23.01
N VAL A 202 -1.37 8.47 -21.76
CA VAL A 202 -0.55 9.13 -20.73
C VAL A 202 0.83 9.50 -21.26
N GLY A 203 1.24 10.75 -21.02
CA GLY A 203 2.50 11.28 -21.54
C GLY A 203 2.43 11.81 -22.98
N SER A 204 1.28 11.73 -23.64
CA SER A 204 1.03 12.36 -24.94
C SER A 204 0.26 13.68 -24.81
N ARG A 205 0.26 14.48 -25.88
CA ARG A 205 -0.57 15.68 -25.97
C ARG A 205 -2.08 15.36 -25.92
N GLN A 206 -2.49 14.26 -26.53
CA GLN A 206 -3.89 13.81 -26.51
C GLN A 206 -4.39 13.58 -25.08
N TRP A 207 -3.53 13.05 -24.21
CA TRP A 207 -3.87 12.88 -22.80
C TRP A 207 -4.10 14.19 -22.08
N ILE A 208 -3.23 15.19 -22.28
CA ILE A 208 -3.44 16.54 -21.72
C ILE A 208 -4.77 17.11 -22.18
N CYS A 209 -5.10 16.95 -23.46
CA CYS A 209 -6.34 17.47 -24.03
C CYS A 209 -7.60 16.82 -23.48
N ASN A 210 -7.50 15.58 -23.00
CA ASN A 210 -8.60 14.86 -22.37
C ASN A 210 -8.50 14.85 -20.84
N LEU A 211 -7.50 15.54 -20.27
CA LEU A 211 -7.23 15.52 -18.85
C LEU A 211 -8.30 16.29 -18.11
N ASP A 212 -9.07 15.59 -17.28
CA ASP A 212 -9.84 16.24 -16.23
C ASP A 212 -8.87 16.82 -15.20
N VAL A 213 -8.50 18.08 -15.38
CA VAL A 213 -7.51 18.77 -14.55
C VAL A 213 -7.95 18.82 -13.08
N GLU A 214 -9.25 18.88 -12.78
CA GLU A 214 -9.73 18.90 -11.40
C GLU A 214 -9.53 17.53 -10.74
N ARG A 215 -9.92 16.47 -11.44
CA ARG A 215 -9.66 15.11 -10.98
C ARG A 215 -8.16 14.84 -10.86
N PHE A 216 -7.37 15.21 -11.85
CA PHE A 216 -5.92 15.05 -11.82
C PHE A 216 -5.31 15.77 -10.63
N TYR A 217 -5.70 17.02 -10.37
CA TYR A 217 -5.26 17.75 -9.18
C TYR A 217 -5.56 17.00 -7.87
N LEU A 218 -6.77 16.45 -7.72
CA LEU A 218 -7.14 15.64 -6.55
C LEU A 218 -6.28 14.37 -6.45
N ASP A 219 -6.01 13.72 -7.58
CA ASP A 219 -5.19 12.52 -7.66
C ASP A 219 -3.74 12.81 -7.22
N ILE A 220 -3.13 13.90 -7.71
CA ILE A 220 -1.80 14.35 -7.29
C ILE A 220 -1.77 14.66 -5.80
N LYS A 221 -2.77 15.37 -5.30
CA LYS A 221 -2.86 15.74 -3.89
C LYS A 221 -2.93 14.50 -3.00
N TRP A 222 -3.70 13.50 -3.41
CA TRP A 222 -3.80 12.23 -2.70
C TRP A 222 -2.46 11.47 -2.70
N ILE A 223 -1.77 11.42 -3.84
CA ILE A 223 -0.45 10.78 -3.95
C ILE A 223 0.57 11.47 -3.04
N LEU A 224 0.69 12.80 -3.12
CA LEU A 224 1.65 13.57 -2.31
C LEU A 224 1.45 13.33 -0.81
N ARG A 225 0.20 13.36 -0.34
CA ARG A 225 -0.14 13.09 1.07
C ARG A 225 0.23 11.67 1.48
N SER A 226 -0.02 10.70 0.61
CA SER A 226 0.30 9.30 0.86
C SER A 226 1.82 9.08 0.93
N VAL A 227 2.59 9.73 0.05
CA VAL A 227 4.06 9.71 0.10
C VAL A 227 4.57 10.41 1.36
N LEU A 228 4.00 11.55 1.75
CA LEU A 228 4.35 12.22 3.01
C LEU A 228 4.12 11.32 4.23
N ILE A 229 3.03 10.56 4.26
CA ILE A 229 2.76 9.58 5.33
C ILE A 229 3.87 8.51 5.34
N ILE A 230 4.23 7.96 4.18
CA ILE A 230 5.34 6.99 4.06
C ILE A 230 6.65 7.59 4.58
N VAL A 231 7.01 8.80 4.16
CA VAL A 231 8.27 9.46 4.58
C VAL A 231 8.32 9.62 6.10
N LYS A 232 7.21 10.07 6.72
CA LYS A 232 7.10 10.20 8.18
C LYS A 232 7.23 8.86 8.88
N ASP A 233 6.58 7.82 8.37
CA ASP A 233 6.62 6.48 8.93
C ASP A 233 8.02 5.85 8.77
N VAL A 234 8.72 6.08 7.64
CA VAL A 234 10.11 5.63 7.43
C VAL A 234 11.05 6.27 8.45
N LYS A 235 10.87 7.56 8.78
CA LYS A 235 11.69 8.24 9.81
C LYS A 235 11.52 7.64 11.21
N ILE A 236 10.37 7.04 11.51
CA ILE A 236 10.15 6.35 12.78
C ILE A 236 11.01 5.09 12.86
N ILE A 237 11.11 4.35 11.75
CA ILE A 237 11.82 3.05 11.71
C ILE A 237 13.32 3.17 11.39
N LYS A 238 13.75 4.22 10.66
CA LYS A 238 15.13 4.39 10.21
C LYS A 238 15.64 5.79 10.55
N THR A 239 16.56 5.86 11.50
CA THR A 239 17.19 7.11 11.95
C THR A 239 18.33 7.55 11.04
N GLU A 240 19.00 6.61 10.36
CA GLU A 240 20.05 6.86 9.38
C GLU A 240 19.47 7.34 8.04
N GLY A 241 20.05 8.39 7.45
CA GLY A 241 19.52 9.01 6.23
C GLY A 241 18.41 10.03 6.45
N SER A 242 18.21 10.48 7.70
CA SER A 242 17.19 11.47 8.08
C SER A 242 17.27 12.78 7.29
N ALA A 243 18.47 13.23 6.89
CA ALA A 243 18.63 14.44 6.08
C ALA A 243 17.92 14.34 4.72
N ALA A 244 18.14 13.27 3.95
CA ALA A 244 17.49 13.07 2.66
C ALA A 244 15.95 12.93 2.80
N LEU A 245 15.49 12.27 3.86
CA LEU A 245 14.06 12.19 4.17
C LEU A 245 13.47 13.52 4.66
N ASN A 246 14.25 14.37 5.30
CA ASN A 246 13.86 15.73 5.69
C ASN A 246 13.72 16.60 4.44
N ASP A 247 14.71 16.58 3.56
CA ASP A 247 14.69 17.34 2.30
C ASP A 247 13.50 16.91 1.43
N LEU A 248 13.23 15.60 1.36
CA LEU A 248 12.06 15.06 0.66
C LEU A 248 10.74 15.50 1.32
N GLU A 249 10.62 15.46 2.65
CA GLU A 249 9.42 15.93 3.35
C GLU A 249 9.17 17.42 3.12
N ILE A 250 10.22 18.25 3.15
CA ILE A 250 10.15 19.69 2.86
C ILE A 250 9.68 19.90 1.43
N GLY A 251 10.34 19.27 0.45
CA GLY A 251 9.97 19.42 -0.96
C GLY A 251 8.53 18.97 -1.26
N LEU A 252 8.08 17.86 -0.66
CA LEU A 252 6.69 17.40 -0.80
C LEU A 252 5.68 18.36 -0.14
N SER A 253 6.04 18.96 1.00
CA SER A 253 5.20 19.95 1.69
C SER A 253 5.09 21.25 0.90
N ASP A 254 6.19 21.69 0.28
CA ASP A 254 6.21 22.88 -0.59
C ASP A 254 5.32 22.66 -1.82
N ILE A 255 5.38 21.47 -2.45
CA ILE A 255 4.49 21.12 -3.57
C ILE A 255 3.02 21.10 -3.10
N GLU A 256 2.71 20.52 -1.94
CA GLU A 256 1.34 20.55 -1.40
C GLU A 256 0.87 21.99 -1.15
N HIS A 257 1.73 22.86 -0.63
CA HIS A 257 1.43 24.28 -0.41
C HIS A 257 1.11 24.99 -1.73
N ILE A 258 1.99 24.88 -2.74
CA ILE A 258 1.79 25.46 -4.08
C ILE A 258 0.47 24.97 -4.67
N MET A 259 0.18 23.68 -4.57
CA MET A 259 -1.08 23.09 -5.05
C MET A 259 -2.31 23.68 -4.37
N ASN A 260 -2.28 23.86 -3.04
CA ASN A 260 -3.37 24.49 -2.32
C ASN A 260 -3.57 25.95 -2.72
N GLU A 261 -2.50 26.71 -2.93
CA GLU A 261 -2.59 28.10 -3.42
C GLU A 261 -3.25 28.17 -4.80
N PHE A 262 -2.90 27.27 -5.73
CA PHE A 262 -3.57 27.18 -7.04
C PHE A 262 -5.07 26.89 -6.90
N SER A 263 -5.46 26.04 -5.95
CA SER A 263 -6.87 25.74 -5.68
C SER A 263 -7.63 26.91 -5.06
N ASP A 264 -7.00 27.69 -4.18
CA ASP A 264 -7.64 28.84 -3.54
C ASP A 264 -7.79 30.02 -4.50
N GLN A 265 -6.83 30.20 -5.41
CA GLN A 265 -6.94 31.17 -6.51
C GLN A 265 -8.11 30.84 -7.47
N LYS A 266 -8.44 29.56 -7.68
CA LYS A 266 -9.64 29.13 -8.44
C LYS A 266 -10.96 29.60 -7.80
N ASN A 267 -10.99 29.76 -6.48
CA ASN A 267 -12.17 30.21 -5.74
C ASN A 267 -12.31 31.76 -5.73
N GLY A 268 -11.20 32.50 -5.82
CA GLY A 268 -11.20 33.97 -5.83
C GLY A 268 -11.17 34.61 -7.22
N VAL A 269 -10.57 33.94 -8.20
CA VAL A 269 -10.54 34.32 -9.61
C VAL A 269 -11.17 33.17 -10.37
N ARG A 270 -12.21 33.44 -11.15
CA ARG A 270 -12.84 32.50 -12.08
C ARG A 270 -11.87 32.19 -13.24
N LEU A 271 -10.65 31.76 -12.96
CA LEU A 271 -9.82 30.93 -13.85
C LEU A 271 -10.56 29.59 -13.96
N SER A 272 -11.70 29.61 -14.65
CA SER A 272 -12.40 28.39 -14.99
C SER A 272 -11.41 27.54 -15.75
N LEU A 273 -11.40 26.23 -15.49
CA LEU A 273 -10.65 25.26 -16.28
C LEU A 273 -10.90 25.41 -17.80
N LYS A 274 -12.02 26.02 -18.21
CA LYS A 274 -12.27 26.46 -19.60
C LYS A 274 -11.23 27.43 -20.17
N GLY A 275 -10.60 28.26 -19.34
CA GLY A 275 -9.51 29.15 -19.74
C GLY A 275 -8.21 28.38 -20.02
N LEU A 276 -7.99 27.29 -19.27
CA LEU A 276 -6.92 26.31 -19.56
C LEU A 276 -7.25 25.52 -20.82
N GLU A 277 -8.47 24.99 -20.99
CA GLU A 277 -8.91 24.35 -22.24
C GLU A 277 -8.69 25.23 -23.48
N TYR A 278 -8.93 26.54 -23.36
CA TYR A 278 -8.65 27.52 -24.43
C TYR A 278 -7.15 27.70 -24.72
N GLN A 279 -6.29 27.58 -23.70
CA GLN A 279 -4.83 27.70 -23.84
C GLN A 279 -4.19 26.44 -24.42
N LEU A 280 -4.74 25.26 -24.15
CA LEU A 280 -4.17 23.98 -24.56
C LEU A 280 -4.22 23.71 -26.08
N LYS A 281 -4.84 24.61 -26.88
CA LYS A 281 -5.03 24.47 -28.34
C LYS A 281 -5.43 23.04 -28.74
N CYS A 282 -6.28 22.40 -27.95
CA CYS A 282 -6.77 21.06 -28.23
C CYS A 282 -7.79 21.15 -29.37
N THR A 283 -7.28 21.19 -30.60
CA THR A 283 -8.11 21.07 -31.78
C THR A 283 -8.45 19.60 -31.95
N PRO A 284 -9.74 19.21 -32.01
CA PRO A 284 -10.08 17.85 -32.39
C PRO A 284 -9.56 17.64 -33.82
N GLU A 285 -8.58 16.74 -33.97
CA GLU A 285 -8.21 16.25 -35.31
C GLU A 285 -9.47 15.61 -35.90
N LEU A 286 -9.97 16.21 -36.99
CA LEU A 286 -11.13 15.77 -37.77
C LEU A 286 -10.81 14.54 -38.61
#